data_AF-A0A836KCN1-F1
#
_entry.id   AF-A0A836KCN1-F1
#
_cell.length_a   1.000
_cell.length_b   1.000
_cell.length_c   1.000
_cell.angle_alpha   90.00
_cell.angle_beta   90.00
_cell.angle_gamma   90.00
#
_symmetry.space_group_name_H-M   'P 1'
#
loop_
_entity.id
_entity.type
_entity.pdbx_description
1 polymer ?
#
loop_
_entity_poly.entity_id
_entity_poly.type
_entity_poly.pdbx_seq_one_letter_code
_entity_poly.pdbx_strand_id
1 'polypeptide(L)'
;MSQLAARRREEPMSIPELFVRFLKASTSAARLDMVRLNPSLFTDDVVAALMDAHAQINETLREVKEACRMINAVSGSLELTGTHVELQPSESRALLDEEIILQNFATSLASLLTARENAGPAVPSATLSLSVANHASSSLVTPQPNAPGAWFTQPSIVFSILAYLSVEEILTEAENVCRSWQSWLFLPDVSRLFWVGCVQREFPLQLQAACDDIFCSDWRSIAMLCVTDAENAGKVESGTQGGEDRVMAGAALTLSPLQSLHANSDDEANRSSVWSRTVV
;
A
#
# COMPACT_ATOMS: atom_id res chain seq x y z
N MET A 1 -18.23 -9.71 -66.33
CA MET A 1 -18.01 -8.64 -65.33
C MET A 1 -18.60 -9.11 -64.00
N SER A 2 -17.81 -9.82 -63.21
CA SER A 2 -18.25 -10.43 -61.95
C SER A 2 -18.01 -9.47 -60.79
N GLN A 3 -19.09 -8.97 -60.20
CA GLN A 3 -19.05 -8.30 -58.91
C GLN A 3 -19.00 -9.37 -57.82
N LEU A 4 -17.79 -9.65 -57.32
CA LEU A 4 -17.60 -10.42 -56.09
C LEU A 4 -17.48 -9.40 -54.95
N ALA A 5 -18.63 -8.93 -54.48
CA ALA A 5 -18.72 -8.18 -53.24
C ALA A 5 -18.40 -9.16 -52.09
N ALA A 6 -17.13 -9.23 -51.74
CA ALA A 6 -16.67 -9.83 -50.50
C ALA A 6 -17.21 -8.98 -49.34
N ARG A 7 -18.45 -9.27 -48.93
CA ARG A 7 -18.95 -8.95 -47.59
C ARG A 7 -17.97 -9.60 -46.61
N ARG A 8 -16.99 -8.82 -46.13
CA ARG A 8 -16.25 -9.19 -44.92
C ARG A 8 -17.32 -9.38 -43.85
N ARG A 9 -17.49 -10.62 -43.37
CA ARG A 9 -18.16 -10.87 -42.11
C ARG A 9 -17.36 -10.09 -41.07
N GLU A 10 -17.88 -8.96 -40.63
CA GLU A 10 -17.45 -8.35 -39.38
C GLU A 10 -17.89 -9.34 -38.30
N GLU A 11 -16.94 -10.12 -37.78
CA GLU A 11 -17.15 -10.85 -36.54
C GLU A 11 -17.56 -9.81 -35.47
N PRO A 12 -18.56 -10.12 -34.62
CA PRO A 12 -18.96 -9.22 -33.56
C PRO A 12 -17.74 -8.97 -32.68
N MET A 13 -17.21 -7.74 -32.75
CA MET A 13 -16.06 -7.31 -31.96
C MET A 13 -16.37 -7.56 -30.48
N SER A 14 -15.43 -8.19 -29.77
CA SER A 14 -15.66 -8.52 -28.37
C SER A 14 -15.77 -7.22 -27.53
N ILE A 15 -16.48 -7.28 -26.41
CA ILE A 15 -16.62 -6.12 -25.50
C ILE A 15 -15.24 -5.55 -25.10
N PRO A 16 -14.24 -6.37 -24.72
CA PRO A 16 -12.88 -5.88 -24.47
C PRO A 16 -12.27 -5.12 -25.67
N GLU A 17 -12.38 -5.67 -26.87
CA GLU A 17 -11.83 -5.04 -28.09
C GLU A 17 -12.51 -3.69 -28.37
N LEU A 18 -13.81 -3.58 -28.13
CA LEU A 18 -14.54 -2.31 -28.24
C LEU A 18 -14.02 -1.27 -27.23
N PHE A 19 -13.75 -1.66 -25.99
CA PHE A 19 -13.17 -0.74 -25.02
C PHE A 19 -11.75 -0.32 -25.39
N VAL A 20 -10.87 -1.25 -25.77
CA VAL A 20 -9.51 -0.90 -26.21
C VAL A 20 -9.55 0.05 -27.40
N ARG A 21 -10.39 -0.24 -28.40
CA ARG A 21 -10.54 0.62 -29.58
C ARG A 21 -11.07 2.01 -29.22
N PHE A 22 -11.98 2.09 -28.24
CA PHE A 22 -12.52 3.37 -27.75
C PHE A 22 -11.41 4.20 -27.09
N LEU A 23 -10.62 3.58 -26.22
CA LEU A 23 -9.53 4.24 -25.49
C LEU A 23 -8.42 4.72 -26.43
N LYS A 24 -8.06 3.89 -27.41
CA LYS A 24 -7.03 4.21 -28.42
C LYS A 24 -7.49 5.21 -29.49
N ALA A 25 -8.78 5.47 -29.61
CA ALA A 25 -9.29 6.39 -30.62
C ALA A 25 -8.72 7.79 -30.38
N SER A 26 -7.93 8.28 -31.33
CA SER A 26 -7.21 9.56 -31.20
C SER A 26 -8.11 10.78 -31.41
N THR A 27 -9.31 10.58 -31.96
CA THR A 27 -10.25 11.66 -32.27
C THR A 27 -11.56 11.51 -31.52
N SER A 28 -12.08 12.64 -31.03
CA SER A 28 -13.40 12.70 -30.39
C SER A 28 -14.52 12.21 -31.33
N ALA A 29 -14.41 12.48 -32.63
CA ALA A 29 -15.36 11.99 -33.63
C ALA A 29 -15.44 10.46 -33.68
N ALA A 30 -14.29 9.76 -33.71
CA ALA A 30 -14.27 8.30 -33.73
C ALA A 30 -14.85 7.69 -32.44
N ARG A 31 -14.58 8.32 -31.28
CA ARG A 31 -15.18 7.92 -29.99
C ARG A 31 -16.69 8.08 -30.01
N LEU A 32 -17.20 9.23 -30.48
CA LEU A 32 -18.65 9.47 -30.59
C LEU A 32 -19.35 8.49 -31.51
N ASP A 33 -18.72 8.13 -32.64
CA ASP A 33 -19.29 7.13 -33.54
C ASP A 33 -19.40 5.75 -32.88
N MET A 34 -18.41 5.36 -32.06
CA MET A 34 -18.48 4.11 -31.30
C MET A 34 -19.56 4.11 -30.21
N VAL A 35 -19.74 5.23 -29.51
CA VAL A 35 -20.81 5.42 -28.52
C VAL A 35 -22.17 5.30 -29.20
N ARG A 36 -22.35 5.92 -30.37
CA ARG A 36 -23.59 5.84 -31.16
C ARG A 36 -23.90 4.42 -31.64
N LEU A 37 -22.88 3.64 -31.98
CA LEU A 37 -23.03 2.26 -32.43
C LEU A 37 -23.35 1.29 -31.27
N ASN A 38 -22.99 1.63 -30.04
CA ASN A 38 -23.17 0.76 -28.87
C ASN A 38 -23.74 1.52 -27.64
N PRO A 39 -24.93 2.12 -27.74
CA PRO A 39 -25.46 3.02 -26.73
C PRO A 39 -25.78 2.32 -25.39
N SER A 40 -26.04 1.02 -25.41
CA SER A 40 -26.26 0.23 -24.19
C SER A 40 -24.98 -0.04 -23.41
N LEU A 41 -23.83 -0.03 -24.08
CA LEU A 41 -22.52 -0.28 -23.47
C LEU A 41 -21.83 1.03 -23.05
N PHE A 42 -22.00 2.09 -23.83
CA PHE A 42 -21.40 3.41 -23.58
C PHE A 42 -22.45 4.41 -23.09
N THR A 43 -22.90 4.25 -21.85
CA THR A 43 -23.65 5.31 -21.17
C THR A 43 -22.71 6.47 -20.81
N ASP A 44 -23.25 7.68 -20.60
CA ASP A 44 -22.44 8.87 -20.29
C ASP A 44 -21.52 8.64 -19.08
N ASP A 45 -22.02 7.98 -18.04
CA ASP A 45 -21.23 7.62 -16.85
C ASP A 45 -20.08 6.64 -17.16
N VAL A 46 -20.34 5.64 -18.02
CA VAL A 46 -19.32 4.66 -18.44
C VAL A 46 -18.27 5.34 -19.32
N VAL A 47 -18.68 6.23 -20.22
CA VAL A 47 -17.77 7.00 -21.06
C VAL A 47 -16.87 7.90 -20.22
N ALA A 48 -17.44 8.62 -19.24
CA ALA A 48 -16.68 9.46 -18.32
C ALA A 48 -15.68 8.61 -17.52
N ALA A 49 -16.13 7.51 -16.91
CA ALA A 49 -15.27 6.60 -16.16
C ALA A 49 -14.16 5.96 -17.01
N LEU A 50 -14.45 5.59 -18.27
CA LEU A 50 -13.43 5.07 -19.20
C LEU A 50 -12.38 6.13 -19.54
N MET A 51 -12.80 7.38 -19.72
CA MET A 51 -11.88 8.49 -19.98
C MET A 51 -10.99 8.79 -18.78
N ASP A 52 -11.54 8.79 -17.57
CA ASP A 52 -10.80 8.99 -16.33
C ASP A 52 -9.82 7.84 -16.09
N ALA A 53 -10.26 6.58 -16.26
CA ALA A 53 -9.40 5.41 -16.16
C ALA A 53 -8.25 5.46 -17.17
N HIS A 54 -8.51 5.89 -18.40
CA HIS A 54 -7.47 6.05 -19.42
C HIS A 54 -6.47 7.15 -19.08
N ALA A 55 -6.92 8.26 -18.52
CA ALA A 55 -6.03 9.31 -18.03
C ALA A 55 -5.14 8.77 -16.89
N GLN A 56 -5.71 8.02 -15.95
CA GLN A 56 -4.97 7.41 -14.85
C GLN A 56 -3.96 6.36 -15.33
N ILE A 57 -4.33 5.49 -16.28
CA ILE A 57 -3.41 4.51 -16.88
C ILE A 57 -2.21 5.21 -17.54
N ASN A 58 -2.46 6.27 -18.30
CA ASN A 58 -1.40 7.02 -18.97
C ASN A 58 -0.46 7.71 -17.96
N GLU A 59 -1.02 8.25 -16.88
CA GLU A 59 -0.23 8.89 -15.83
C GLU A 59 0.64 7.86 -15.08
N THR A 60 0.07 6.71 -14.70
CA THR A 60 0.85 5.63 -14.09
C THR A 60 1.93 5.12 -15.03
N LEU A 61 1.64 4.96 -16.33
CA LEU A 61 2.64 4.54 -17.32
C LEU A 61 3.79 5.55 -17.44
N ARG A 62 3.48 6.85 -17.33
CA ARG A 62 4.48 7.93 -17.31
C ARG A 62 5.37 7.82 -16.09
N GLU A 63 4.80 7.64 -14.90
CA GLU A 63 5.54 7.48 -13.64
C GLU A 63 6.42 6.22 -13.64
N VAL A 64 5.90 5.09 -14.11
CA VAL A 64 6.67 3.83 -14.22
C VAL A 64 7.83 4.00 -15.19
N LYS A 65 7.62 4.65 -16.34
CA LYS A 65 8.70 4.96 -17.29
C LYS A 65 9.77 5.86 -16.68
N GLU A 66 9.38 6.83 -15.85
CA GLU A 66 10.30 7.72 -15.15
C GLU A 66 11.10 6.98 -14.07
N ALA A 67 10.44 6.13 -13.27
CA ALA A 67 11.10 5.26 -12.29
C ALA A 67 12.11 4.32 -12.94
N CYS A 68 11.76 3.68 -14.06
CA CYS A 68 12.67 2.82 -14.82
C CYS A 68 13.90 3.59 -15.31
N ARG A 69 13.73 4.85 -15.78
CA ARG A 69 14.86 5.69 -16.19
C ARG A 69 15.77 6.04 -15.02
N MET A 70 15.21 6.36 -13.86
CA MET A 70 15.98 6.67 -12.65
C MET A 70 16.80 5.46 -12.19
N ILE A 71 16.19 4.27 -12.16
CA ILE A 71 16.87 3.02 -11.82
C ILE A 71 18.04 2.78 -12.79
N ASN A 72 17.79 2.86 -14.11
CA ASN A 72 18.83 2.66 -15.11
C ASN A 72 19.98 3.70 -14.98
N ALA A 73 19.67 4.95 -14.66
CA ALA A 73 20.68 6.00 -14.44
C ALA A 73 21.55 5.72 -13.20
N VAL A 74 20.95 5.23 -12.11
CA VAL A 74 21.68 4.87 -10.88
C VAL A 74 22.50 3.59 -11.10
N SER A 75 21.92 2.57 -11.74
CA SER A 75 22.60 1.31 -12.09
C SER A 75 23.83 1.55 -12.98
N GLY A 76 23.74 2.48 -13.94
CA GLY A 76 24.87 2.84 -14.79
C GLY A 76 25.97 3.67 -14.09
N SER A 77 25.62 4.35 -12.98
CA SER A 77 26.58 5.13 -12.19
C SER A 77 27.23 4.31 -11.05
N LEU A 78 26.63 3.19 -10.66
CA LEU A 78 27.07 2.35 -9.55
C LEU A 78 27.88 1.15 -10.09
N GLU A 79 29.11 1.39 -10.52
CA GLU A 79 30.06 0.32 -10.92
C GLU A 79 30.54 -0.56 -9.74
N LEU A 80 29.95 -0.43 -8.54
CA LEU A 80 30.47 -1.03 -7.30
C LEU A 80 30.07 -2.49 -7.05
N THR A 81 29.04 -3.03 -7.72
CA THR A 81 28.52 -4.39 -7.41
C THR A 81 28.54 -5.37 -8.57
N GLY A 82 28.93 -4.96 -9.78
CA GLY A 82 29.04 -5.87 -10.95
C GLY A 82 27.73 -6.51 -11.42
N THR A 83 26.60 -6.22 -10.78
CA THR A 83 25.27 -6.72 -11.13
C THR A 83 24.45 -5.60 -11.76
N HIS A 84 24.21 -5.72 -13.07
CA HIS A 84 23.33 -4.81 -13.80
C HIS A 84 21.88 -5.09 -13.40
N VAL A 85 21.22 -4.12 -12.76
CA VAL A 85 19.79 -4.23 -12.41
C VAL A 85 18.98 -3.73 -13.60
N GLU A 86 18.47 -4.67 -14.39
CA GLU A 86 17.54 -4.43 -15.50
C GLU A 86 16.25 -5.20 -15.26
N LEU A 87 15.11 -4.61 -15.62
CA LEU A 87 13.84 -5.34 -15.68
C LEU A 87 13.95 -6.48 -16.68
N GLN A 88 13.41 -7.65 -16.33
CA GLN A 88 13.34 -8.75 -17.27
C GLN A 88 12.49 -8.35 -18.50
N PRO A 89 12.75 -8.92 -19.68
CA PRO A 89 11.95 -8.64 -20.88
C PRO A 89 10.46 -8.92 -20.72
N SER A 90 10.09 -9.86 -19.84
CA SER A 90 8.71 -10.17 -19.47
C SER A 90 8.09 -9.07 -18.60
N GLU A 91 8.84 -8.57 -17.62
CA GLU A 91 8.40 -7.50 -16.69
C GLU A 91 8.27 -6.16 -17.41
N SER A 92 9.25 -5.82 -18.25
CA SER A 92 9.19 -4.60 -19.07
C SER A 92 7.98 -4.63 -20.01
N ARG A 93 7.68 -5.79 -20.62
CA ARG A 93 6.49 -5.95 -21.45
C ARG A 93 5.21 -5.81 -20.64
N ALA A 94 5.13 -6.40 -19.45
CA ALA A 94 3.93 -6.29 -18.60
C ALA A 94 3.69 -4.86 -18.06
N LEU A 95 4.76 -4.12 -17.77
CA LEU A 95 4.70 -2.81 -17.11
C LEU A 95 4.72 -1.61 -18.06
N LEU A 96 5.25 -1.77 -19.27
CA LEU A 96 5.49 -0.65 -20.21
C LEU A 96 4.73 -0.77 -21.52
N ASP A 97 4.17 -1.94 -21.84
CA ASP A 97 3.38 -2.15 -23.05
C ASP A 97 1.93 -1.67 -22.84
N GLU A 98 1.64 -0.50 -23.39
CA GLU A 98 0.33 0.13 -23.34
C GLU A 98 -0.77 -0.79 -23.90
N GLU A 99 -0.49 -1.57 -24.94
CA GLU A 99 -1.47 -2.46 -25.55
C GLU A 99 -1.91 -3.54 -24.55
N ILE A 100 -0.95 -4.15 -23.87
CA ILE A 100 -1.20 -5.22 -22.90
C ILE A 100 -1.94 -4.66 -21.69
N ILE A 101 -1.57 -3.47 -21.22
CA ILE A 101 -2.22 -2.82 -20.08
C ILE A 101 -3.68 -2.50 -20.42
N LEU A 102 -3.94 -1.90 -21.59
CA LEU A 102 -5.30 -1.59 -22.03
C LEU A 102 -6.12 -2.86 -22.25
N GLN A 103 -5.53 -3.92 -22.81
CA GLN A 103 -6.20 -5.19 -23.02
C GLN A 103 -6.56 -5.87 -21.69
N ASN A 104 -5.65 -5.87 -20.71
CA ASN A 104 -5.89 -6.43 -19.38
C ASN A 104 -6.99 -5.65 -18.65
N PHE A 105 -6.96 -4.32 -18.73
CA PHE A 105 -8.01 -3.46 -18.20
C PHE A 105 -9.36 -3.77 -18.83
N ALA A 106 -9.44 -3.79 -20.17
CA ALA A 106 -10.67 -4.04 -20.90
C ALA A 106 -11.23 -5.44 -20.66
N THR A 107 -10.37 -6.44 -20.54
CA THR A 107 -10.75 -7.83 -20.22
C THR A 107 -11.33 -7.92 -18.80
N SER A 108 -10.69 -7.25 -17.84
CA SER A 108 -11.18 -7.18 -16.45
C SER A 108 -12.51 -6.44 -16.35
N LEU A 109 -12.68 -5.35 -17.09
CA LEU A 109 -13.95 -4.62 -17.11
C LEU A 109 -15.07 -5.46 -17.73
N ALA A 110 -14.79 -6.15 -18.85
CA ALA A 110 -15.78 -7.01 -19.49
C ALA A 110 -16.20 -8.19 -18.58
N SER A 111 -15.25 -8.79 -17.85
CA SER A 111 -15.57 -9.86 -16.90
C SER A 111 -16.45 -9.37 -15.74
N LEU A 112 -16.19 -8.16 -15.22
CA LEU A 112 -17.03 -7.53 -14.20
C LEU A 112 -18.45 -7.21 -14.71
N LEU A 113 -18.57 -6.71 -15.94
CA LEU A 113 -19.87 -6.46 -16.57
C LEU A 113 -20.66 -7.76 -16.75
N THR A 114 -19.97 -8.83 -17.16
CA THR A 114 -20.57 -10.17 -17.33
C THR A 114 -21.02 -10.76 -15.98
N ALA A 115 -20.20 -10.59 -14.94
CA ALA A 115 -20.53 -11.03 -13.59
C ALA A 115 -21.76 -10.29 -13.03
N ARG A 116 -21.87 -8.99 -13.29
CA ARG A 116 -23.04 -8.19 -12.91
C ARG A 116 -24.31 -8.66 -13.61
N GLU A 117 -24.24 -8.94 -14.91
CA GLU A 117 -25.39 -9.43 -15.69
C GLU A 117 -25.88 -10.78 -15.17
N ASN A 118 -24.96 -11.67 -14.81
CA ASN A 118 -25.28 -13.00 -14.26
C ASN A 118 -25.77 -12.97 -12.80
N ALA A 119 -25.47 -11.91 -12.04
CA ALA A 119 -25.82 -11.80 -10.62
C ALA A 119 -27.28 -11.35 -10.37
N GLY A 120 -28.02 -10.94 -11.42
CA GLY A 120 -29.41 -10.45 -11.28
C GLY A 120 -29.52 -9.13 -10.49
N PRO A 121 -30.74 -8.55 -10.37
CA PRO A 121 -30.92 -7.26 -9.70
C PRO A 121 -30.79 -7.44 -8.18
N ALA A 122 -29.58 -7.27 -7.66
CA ALA A 122 -29.36 -7.16 -6.23
C ALA A 122 -30.00 -5.87 -5.72
N VAL A 123 -30.93 -6.03 -4.76
CA VAL A 123 -31.50 -4.97 -3.93
C VAL A 123 -30.37 -4.07 -3.42
N PRO A 124 -30.48 -2.73 -3.51
CA PRO A 124 -29.50 -1.85 -2.90
C PRO A 124 -29.60 -2.00 -1.39
N SER A 125 -28.68 -2.73 -0.78
CA SER A 125 -28.58 -2.80 0.67
C SER A 125 -28.30 -1.40 1.21
N ALA A 126 -29.33 -0.90 1.87
CA ALA A 126 -29.41 0.34 2.59
C ALA A 126 -28.15 0.62 3.43
N THR A 127 -27.59 1.81 3.21
CA THR A 127 -27.24 2.79 4.25
C THR A 127 -27.02 2.23 5.65
N LEU A 128 -25.75 2.10 6.05
CA LEU A 128 -25.36 2.29 7.44
C LEU A 128 -24.68 3.65 7.58
N SER A 129 -25.52 4.68 7.65
CA SER A 129 -25.17 5.91 8.34
C SER A 129 -24.97 5.59 9.82
N LEU A 130 -23.75 5.76 10.34
CA LEU A 130 -23.55 6.13 11.74
C LEU A 130 -22.83 7.49 11.78
N SER A 131 -23.67 8.52 11.76
CA SER A 131 -23.32 9.86 12.19
C SER A 131 -23.15 9.82 13.72
N VAL A 132 -21.94 10.06 14.21
CA VAL A 132 -21.75 10.61 15.55
C VAL A 132 -20.89 11.86 15.39
N ALA A 133 -21.56 13.01 15.44
CA ALA A 133 -20.95 14.30 15.64
C ALA A 133 -20.49 14.40 17.10
N ASN A 134 -19.26 14.87 17.32
CA ASN A 134 -18.93 15.71 18.48
C ASN A 134 -17.68 16.55 18.22
N HIS A 135 -17.95 17.83 17.94
CA HIS A 135 -17.23 19.07 18.25
C HIS A 135 -15.71 19.08 18.50
N ALA A 136 -14.98 19.75 17.58
CA ALA A 136 -14.17 20.94 17.90
C ALA A 136 -13.90 21.78 16.62
N SER A 137 -14.23 23.08 16.69
CA SER A 137 -13.97 24.14 15.68
C SER A 137 -12.47 24.24 15.32
N SER A 138 -12.03 24.67 14.13
CA SER A 138 -12.35 25.91 13.42
C SER A 138 -11.79 25.88 11.99
N SER A 139 -12.60 26.25 10.97
CA SER A 139 -12.27 27.24 9.92
C SER A 139 -13.19 27.09 8.71
N LEU A 140 -13.69 28.23 8.21
CA LEU A 140 -14.66 28.38 7.13
C LEU A 140 -14.06 28.04 5.75
N VAL A 141 -14.44 26.89 5.19
CA VAL A 141 -14.62 26.68 3.74
C VAL A 141 -15.78 25.69 3.55
N THR A 142 -16.69 26.01 2.65
CA THR A 142 -17.88 25.25 2.23
C THR A 142 -17.64 23.74 2.09
N PRO A 143 -18.54 22.85 2.57
CA PRO A 143 -18.40 21.42 2.39
C PRO A 143 -18.76 21.04 0.96
N GLN A 144 -17.74 20.69 0.17
CA GLN A 144 -17.94 19.88 -1.03
C GLN A 144 -18.47 18.50 -0.59
N PRO A 145 -19.41 17.85 -1.31
CA PRO A 145 -19.81 16.49 -0.98
C PRO A 145 -18.60 15.59 -1.24
N ASN A 146 -18.05 15.02 -0.17
CA ASN A 146 -16.91 14.12 -0.20
C ASN A 146 -17.16 13.00 -1.22
N ALA A 147 -16.37 12.98 -2.29
CA ALA A 147 -16.11 11.73 -2.99
C ALA A 147 -15.61 10.71 -1.94
N PRO A 148 -16.01 9.43 -2.02
CA PRO A 148 -15.45 8.41 -1.13
C PRO A 148 -13.93 8.39 -1.35
N GLY A 149 -13.19 8.96 -0.39
CA GLY A 149 -11.75 9.01 -0.45
C GLY A 149 -11.22 7.59 -0.64
N ALA A 150 -10.28 7.43 -1.58
CA ALA A 150 -9.75 6.12 -1.90
C ALA A 150 -9.28 5.41 -0.62
N TRP A 151 -9.68 4.16 -0.42
CA TRP A 151 -9.53 3.45 0.86
C TRP A 151 -8.08 3.44 1.38
N PHE A 152 -7.09 3.48 0.47
CA PHE A 152 -5.66 3.49 0.77
C PHE A 152 -5.16 4.82 1.35
N THR A 153 -5.98 5.87 1.38
CA THR A 153 -5.66 7.14 2.06
C THR A 153 -6.11 7.17 3.52
N GLN A 154 -6.82 6.12 3.98
CA GLN A 154 -7.36 6.02 5.32
C GLN A 154 -6.53 5.05 6.18
N PRO A 155 -5.76 5.54 7.18
CA PRO A 155 -4.87 4.69 7.99
C PRO A 155 -5.60 3.54 8.68
N SER A 156 -6.83 3.77 9.15
CA SER A 156 -7.63 2.75 9.85
C SER A 156 -7.99 1.56 8.95
N ILE A 157 -8.35 1.81 7.70
CA ILE A 157 -8.66 0.76 6.72
C ILE A 157 -7.38 0.02 6.34
N VAL A 158 -6.31 0.77 6.07
CA VAL A 158 -5.00 0.20 5.74
C VAL A 158 -4.48 -0.71 6.86
N PHE A 159 -4.52 -0.26 8.12
CA PHE A 159 -4.11 -1.08 9.27
C PHE A 159 -4.98 -2.32 9.44
N SER A 160 -6.28 -2.24 9.15
CA SER A 160 -7.16 -3.42 9.19
C SER A 160 -6.76 -4.47 8.15
N ILE A 161 -6.26 -4.04 7.00
CA ILE A 161 -5.75 -4.92 5.93
C ILE A 161 -4.37 -5.46 6.30
N LEU A 162 -3.46 -4.59 6.73
CA LEU A 162 -2.11 -4.97 7.14
C LEU A 162 -2.12 -5.93 8.33
N ALA A 163 -3.14 -5.85 9.20
CA ALA A 163 -3.29 -6.76 10.31
C ALA A 163 -3.48 -8.22 9.87
N TYR A 164 -3.67 -8.55 8.58
CA TYR A 164 -3.68 -9.95 8.11
C TYR A 164 -2.28 -10.50 7.77
N LEU A 165 -1.27 -9.64 7.67
CA LEU A 165 0.12 -10.01 7.39
C LEU A 165 0.87 -10.37 8.69
N SER A 166 2.01 -11.06 8.58
CA SER A 166 2.90 -11.27 9.72
C SER A 166 3.62 -9.97 10.10
N VAL A 167 4.03 -9.84 11.36
CA VAL A 167 4.81 -8.68 11.83
C VAL A 167 6.10 -8.52 11.02
N GLU A 168 6.74 -9.64 10.66
CA GLU A 168 7.94 -9.65 9.81
C GLU A 168 7.65 -9.03 8.44
N GLU A 169 6.62 -9.50 7.73
CA GLU A 169 6.21 -8.96 6.41
C GLU A 169 5.84 -7.48 6.47
N ILE A 170 5.23 -7.03 7.58
CA ILE A 170 4.87 -5.63 7.73
C ILE A 170 6.13 -4.76 7.85
N LEU A 171 7.11 -5.20 8.64
CA LEU A 171 8.35 -4.47 8.90
C LEU A 171 9.29 -4.46 7.69
N THR A 172 9.35 -5.54 6.92
CA THR A 172 10.28 -5.69 5.79
C THR A 172 9.70 -5.22 4.47
N GLU A 173 8.43 -5.50 4.21
CA GLU A 173 7.79 -5.25 2.91
C GLU A 173 6.77 -4.11 2.99
N ALA A 174 5.74 -4.24 3.85
CA ALA A 174 4.58 -3.35 3.80
C ALA A 174 4.93 -1.88 4.13
N GLU A 175 5.86 -1.68 5.05
CA GLU A 175 6.39 -0.36 5.40
C GLU A 175 7.06 0.36 4.23
N ASN A 176 7.68 -0.40 3.32
CA ASN A 176 8.45 0.14 2.21
C ASN A 176 7.62 0.35 0.93
N VAL A 177 6.32 0.01 0.96
CA VAL A 177 5.41 0.17 -0.17
C VAL A 177 5.22 1.64 -0.54
N CYS A 178 5.01 2.52 0.44
CA CYS A 178 4.88 3.96 0.19
C CYS A 178 5.15 4.81 1.45
N ARG A 179 5.48 6.09 1.23
CA ARG A 179 5.78 7.04 2.31
C ARG A 179 4.63 7.25 3.29
N SER A 180 3.38 7.19 2.83
CA SER A 180 2.22 7.37 3.70
C SER A 180 2.10 6.23 4.71
N TRP A 181 2.22 4.99 4.24
CA TRP A 181 2.15 3.80 5.11
C TRP A 181 3.31 3.79 6.09
N GLN A 182 4.52 4.07 5.60
CA GLN A 182 5.68 4.26 6.45
C GLN A 182 5.39 5.31 7.53
N SER A 183 4.98 6.52 7.16
CA SER A 183 4.70 7.58 8.12
C SER A 183 3.66 7.17 9.18
N TRP A 184 2.59 6.49 8.79
CA TRP A 184 1.56 6.06 9.75
C TRP A 184 2.06 4.96 10.68
N LEU A 185 2.81 3.98 10.15
CA LEU A 185 3.37 2.87 10.94
C LEU A 185 4.40 3.34 11.97
N PHE A 186 5.15 4.41 11.69
CA PHE A 186 6.14 4.99 12.60
C PHE A 186 5.57 5.95 13.65
N LEU A 187 4.41 6.57 13.40
CA LEU A 187 3.83 7.54 14.34
C LEU A 187 3.11 6.82 15.49
N PRO A 188 3.61 6.89 16.74
CA PRO A 188 3.04 6.13 17.85
C PRO A 188 1.56 6.45 18.09
N ASP A 189 1.15 7.71 17.96
CA ASP A 189 -0.25 8.13 18.16
C ASP A 189 -1.21 7.50 17.16
N VAL A 190 -0.70 7.06 16.00
CA VAL A 190 -1.50 6.49 14.91
C VAL A 190 -1.44 4.97 14.94
N SER A 191 -0.24 4.39 15.09
CA SER A 191 -0.01 2.95 14.93
C SER A 191 0.02 2.14 16.23
N ARG A 192 -0.02 2.78 17.41
CA ARG A 192 0.13 2.07 18.69
C ARG A 192 -0.85 0.91 18.85
N LEU A 193 -2.14 1.13 18.65
CA LEU A 193 -3.14 0.06 18.80
C LEU A 193 -2.97 -1.04 17.76
N PHE A 194 -2.52 -0.68 16.55
CA PHE A 194 -2.20 -1.65 15.51
C PHE A 194 -1.05 -2.57 15.95
N TRP A 195 0.07 -1.99 16.38
CA TRP A 195 1.22 -2.78 16.84
C TRP A 195 0.92 -3.62 18.09
N VAL A 196 0.15 -3.09 19.05
CA VAL A 196 -0.35 -3.86 20.19
C VAL A 196 -1.11 -5.11 19.71
N GLY A 197 -2.04 -4.94 18.77
CA GLY A 197 -2.83 -6.05 18.23
C GLY A 197 -1.97 -7.08 17.49
N CYS A 198 -1.00 -6.63 16.70
CA CYS A 198 -0.07 -7.51 15.99
C CYS A 198 0.78 -8.34 16.98
N VAL A 199 1.38 -7.70 17.98
CA VAL A 199 2.22 -8.38 19.00
C VAL A 199 1.40 -9.35 19.84
N GLN A 200 0.20 -8.97 20.29
CA GLN A 200 -0.66 -9.86 21.08
C GLN A 200 -1.08 -11.11 20.31
N ARG A 201 -1.32 -10.96 19.00
CA ARG A 201 -1.75 -12.06 18.14
C ARG A 201 -0.61 -13.02 17.82
N GLU A 202 0.57 -12.51 17.52
CA GLU A 202 1.67 -13.31 16.97
C GLU A 202 2.69 -13.74 18.05
N PHE A 203 2.85 -12.93 19.10
CA PHE A 203 3.88 -13.08 20.12
C PHE A 203 3.32 -13.07 21.56
N PRO A 204 2.27 -13.86 21.87
CA PRO A 204 1.63 -13.82 23.18
C PRO A 204 2.56 -14.30 24.31
N LEU A 205 3.50 -15.19 24.02
CA LEU A 205 4.46 -15.72 25.00
C LEU A 205 5.56 -14.70 25.33
N GLN A 206 6.09 -13.99 24.33
CA GLN A 206 7.03 -12.89 24.58
C GLN A 206 6.37 -11.77 25.39
N LEU A 207 5.08 -11.50 25.16
CA LEU A 207 4.34 -10.50 25.90
C LEU A 207 4.14 -10.87 27.38
N GLN A 208 3.92 -12.16 27.69
CA GLN A 208 3.83 -12.65 29.07
C GLN A 208 5.17 -12.60 29.83
N ALA A 209 6.28 -12.70 29.10
CA ALA A 209 7.62 -12.63 29.67
C ALA A 209 8.09 -11.19 29.92
N ALA A 210 7.50 -10.22 29.22
CA ALA A 210 7.80 -8.82 29.40
C ALA A 210 7.02 -8.25 30.61
N CYS A 211 7.67 -7.39 31.41
CA CYS A 211 7.15 -6.89 32.70
C CYS A 211 6.22 -5.67 32.55
N ASP A 212 5.60 -5.20 33.64
CA ASP A 212 4.48 -4.24 33.68
C ASP A 212 4.69 -2.87 32.97
N ASP A 213 5.92 -2.48 32.63
CA ASP A 213 6.23 -1.18 31.99
C ASP A 213 6.06 -1.14 30.45
N ILE A 214 5.69 -2.26 29.81
CA ILE A 214 5.50 -2.32 28.34
C ILE A 214 4.46 -1.31 27.85
N PHE A 215 3.48 -0.98 28.69
CA PHE A 215 2.41 -0.07 28.28
C PHE A 215 2.92 1.34 27.98
N CYS A 216 4.07 1.78 28.48
CA CYS A 216 4.66 3.07 28.12
C CYS A 216 5.66 2.99 26.97
N SER A 217 6.00 1.78 26.53
CA SER A 217 7.00 1.55 25.50
C SER A 217 6.46 1.75 24.08
N ASP A 218 7.39 1.95 23.15
CA ASP A 218 7.10 1.95 21.72
C ASP A 218 6.81 0.51 21.24
N TRP A 219 5.55 0.26 20.89
CA TRP A 219 5.07 -1.06 20.47
C TRP A 219 5.64 -1.52 19.14
N ARG A 220 6.09 -0.59 18.28
CA ARG A 220 6.78 -0.95 17.05
C ARG A 220 8.16 -1.53 17.35
N SER A 221 8.90 -0.92 18.26
CA SER A 221 10.18 -1.45 18.73
C SER A 221 10.04 -2.80 19.42
N ILE A 222 8.98 -3.00 20.21
CA ILE A 222 8.66 -4.30 20.80
C ILE A 222 8.38 -5.34 19.70
N ALA A 223 7.59 -4.99 18.69
CA ALA A 223 7.29 -5.88 17.57
C ALA A 223 8.58 -6.32 16.82
N MET A 224 9.51 -5.38 16.59
CA MET A 224 10.82 -5.70 16.00
C MET A 224 11.63 -6.66 16.87
N LEU A 225 11.69 -6.43 18.19
CA LEU A 225 12.39 -7.32 19.12
C LEU A 225 11.81 -8.74 19.10
N CYS A 226 10.48 -8.87 19.12
CA CYS A 226 9.80 -10.16 19.06
C CYS A 226 10.13 -10.96 17.79
N VAL A 227 10.21 -10.30 16.63
CA VAL A 227 10.63 -10.93 15.37
C VAL A 227 12.08 -11.42 15.47
N THR A 228 13.00 -10.58 15.94
CA THR A 228 14.41 -10.97 16.08
C THR A 228 14.61 -12.13 17.06
N ASP A 229 13.86 -12.16 18.16
CA ASP A 229 13.92 -13.24 19.14
C ASP A 229 13.35 -14.56 18.59
N ALA A 230 12.26 -14.49 17.81
CA ALA A 230 11.66 -15.66 17.17
C ALA A 230 12.60 -16.29 16.14
N GLU A 231 13.28 -15.47 15.32
CA GLU A 231 14.29 -15.97 14.38
C GLU A 231 15.46 -16.66 15.09
N ASN A 232 15.94 -16.08 16.20
CA ASN A 232 17.06 -16.62 16.95
C ASN A 232 16.69 -17.94 17.64
N ALA A 233 15.46 -18.07 18.14
CA ALA A 233 14.95 -19.33 18.69
C ALA A 233 14.89 -20.46 17.64
N GLY A 234 14.41 -20.16 16.43
CA GLY A 234 14.36 -21.16 15.34
C GLY A 234 15.73 -21.58 14.79
N LYS A 235 16.73 -20.70 14.88
CA LYS A 235 18.12 -21.00 14.48
C LYS A 235 18.85 -21.90 15.48
N VAL A 236 18.53 -21.81 16.78
CA VAL A 236 19.14 -22.67 17.82
C VAL A 236 18.61 -24.11 17.75
N GLU A 237 17.34 -24.31 17.36
CA GLU A 237 16.76 -25.65 17.20
C GLU A 237 17.23 -26.39 15.93
N SER A 238 17.66 -25.66 14.90
CA SER A 238 18.17 -26.25 13.65
C SER A 238 19.66 -26.64 13.68
N GLY A 239 20.34 -26.41 14.81
CA GLY A 239 21.79 -26.60 14.98
C GLY A 239 22.23 -27.81 15.81
N THR A 240 21.31 -28.69 16.25
CA THR A 240 21.69 -29.80 17.15
C THR A 240 21.26 -31.16 16.60
N GLN A 241 22.13 -31.74 15.76
CA GLN A 241 22.18 -33.19 15.56
C GLN A 241 23.50 -33.70 16.12
N GLY A 242 23.48 -34.10 17.39
CA GLY A 242 24.64 -34.70 18.05
C GLY A 242 24.47 -34.84 19.56
N GLY A 243 24.09 -36.03 20.00
CA GLY A 243 24.41 -36.54 21.34
C GLY A 243 23.34 -36.34 22.41
N GLU A 244 22.82 -37.47 22.88
CA GLU A 244 21.98 -37.62 24.05
C GLU A 244 22.64 -36.98 25.30
N ASP A 245 21.94 -36.07 25.99
CA ASP A 245 21.60 -36.32 27.39
C ASP A 245 20.51 -35.35 27.88
N ARG A 246 19.60 -35.92 28.65
CA ARG A 246 18.36 -35.27 29.10
C ARG A 246 18.61 -34.60 30.45
N VAL A 247 18.68 -33.26 30.50
CA VAL A 247 18.52 -32.51 31.76
C VAL A 247 17.64 -31.28 31.54
N MET A 248 16.58 -31.21 32.33
CA MET A 248 15.69 -30.07 32.51
C MET A 248 16.47 -28.80 32.87
N ALA A 249 16.34 -27.74 32.07
CA ALA A 249 16.60 -26.38 32.52
C ALA A 249 15.70 -25.41 31.75
N GLY A 250 14.78 -24.78 32.47
CA GLY A 250 14.01 -23.65 31.95
C GLY A 250 14.97 -22.50 31.64
N ALA A 251 15.02 -22.11 30.38
CA ALA A 251 15.72 -20.90 29.97
C ALA A 251 14.84 -19.69 30.33
N ALA A 252 15.01 -19.20 31.56
CA ALA A 252 14.71 -17.81 31.87
C ALA A 252 15.71 -16.95 31.08
N LEU A 253 15.25 -16.30 30.02
CA LEU A 253 16.06 -15.32 29.29
C LEU A 253 16.07 -14.02 30.08
N THR A 254 17.26 -13.69 30.58
CA THR A 254 17.60 -12.43 31.23
C THR A 254 17.49 -11.29 30.23
N LEU A 255 16.45 -10.45 30.38
CA LEU A 255 16.48 -9.09 29.86
C LEU A 255 17.56 -8.31 30.62
N SER A 256 18.65 -7.99 29.93
CA SER A 256 19.66 -7.07 30.47
C SER A 256 19.00 -5.70 30.73
N PRO A 257 19.24 -5.07 31.89
CA PRO A 257 18.66 -3.76 32.17
C PRO A 257 19.33 -2.71 31.28
N LEU A 258 18.50 -1.95 30.56
CA LEU A 258 18.91 -0.70 29.92
C LEU A 258 19.59 0.19 30.97
N GLN A 259 20.89 0.44 30.77
CA GLN A 259 21.64 1.36 31.61
C GLN A 259 21.06 2.76 31.46
N SER A 260 20.45 3.21 32.55
CA SER A 260 20.12 4.59 32.85
C SER A 260 21.33 5.50 32.59
N LEU A 261 21.19 6.42 31.62
CA LEU A 261 22.06 7.56 31.47
C LEU A 261 21.79 8.52 32.64
N HIS A 262 22.57 8.36 33.70
CA HIS A 262 22.67 9.37 34.75
C HIS A 262 23.36 10.62 34.17
N ALA A 263 22.58 11.69 34.01
CA ALA A 263 23.10 13.04 33.96
C ALA A 263 23.73 13.36 35.33
N ASN A 264 25.05 13.57 35.35
CA ASN A 264 25.73 14.14 36.51
C ASN A 264 25.35 15.62 36.63
N SER A 265 24.72 15.94 37.75
CA SER A 265 24.59 17.29 38.29
C SER A 265 25.77 17.59 39.21
N ASP A 266 26.13 18.87 39.22
CA ASP A 266 26.94 19.60 40.21
C ASP A 266 28.47 19.41 40.06
N ASP A 267 29.33 20.42 40.07
CA ASP A 267 29.23 21.77 40.63
C ASP A 267 30.41 22.59 40.07
N GLU A 268 30.23 23.84 39.63
CA GLU A 268 31.01 24.94 40.21
C GLU A 268 30.53 26.32 39.73
N ALA A 269 30.22 27.10 40.76
CA ALA A 269 29.80 28.48 40.76
C ALA A 269 30.71 29.46 39.99
N ASN A 270 30.06 30.61 39.73
CA ASN A 270 30.62 31.95 39.85
C ASN A 270 31.13 32.61 38.55
N ARG A 271 30.26 33.41 37.92
CA ARG A 271 30.43 34.88 37.89
C ARG A 271 29.30 35.60 37.16
N SER A 272 28.70 36.54 37.89
CA SER A 272 28.25 37.87 37.46
C SER A 272 27.26 37.94 36.28
N SER A 273 25.96 38.17 36.56
CA SER A 273 25.33 39.50 36.63
C SER A 273 25.11 40.19 35.27
N VAL A 274 23.91 40.76 35.11
CA VAL A 274 23.63 42.01 34.35
C VAL A 274 23.43 41.84 32.83
N TRP A 275 22.20 41.58 32.36
CA TRP A 275 21.18 42.60 32.04
C TRP A 275 19.96 42.04 31.32
N SER A 276 18.80 42.36 31.88
CA SER A 276 17.50 42.39 31.21
C SER A 276 17.50 43.40 30.07
N ARG A 277 16.87 43.06 28.94
CA ARG A 277 15.98 43.99 28.21
C ARG A 277 15.10 43.26 27.21
N THR A 278 13.83 43.13 27.60
CA THR A 278 12.65 43.37 26.77
C THR A 278 12.86 44.57 25.85
N VAL A 279 12.32 44.51 24.61
CA VAL A 279 11.50 45.55 23.95
C VAL A 279 11.18 45.08 22.52
N VAL A 280 9.86 44.94 22.28
CA VAL A 280 9.07 45.03 21.03
C VAL A 280 9.39 44.06 19.89
#